data_AF-A0A261WIY0-F1
#
_entry.id   AF-A0A261WIY0-F1
#
_cell.length_a   1.000
_cell.length_b   1.000
_cell.length_c   1.000
_cell.angle_alpha   90.00
_cell.angle_beta   90.00
_cell.angle_gamma   90.00
#
_symmetry.space_group_name_H-M   'P 1'
#
loop_
_entity.id
_entity.type
_entity.pdbx_description
1 polymer ?
#
loop_
_entity_poly.entity_id
_entity_poly.type
_entity_poly.pdbx_seq_one_letter_code
_entity_poly.pdbx_strand_id
1 'polypeptide(L)'
;MLTCPICSAPLSAADNGVVCPAGHRFDRARQGYLNLLPVQHKNSRDPGDNQAMVEARRDFLNAGHYAPVARRLAELAAERVPARWLDIGCGEGYYTAQLAQALPRADGYALDISREAVKRACRRDPNLTWMVASMARIPLPDASCQFLASVFSPLDWQEAKRLLTPGGGLMRVGPTSEHLMELRQRLYDEVRDYADDKHLSLVPEGMQLQHSETLRYTLKLIDGQSRADLLAMTPHGWRASAERRTAVIEQPGPFKVTVSMRYDYFVLQ
;
A
#
# COMPACT_ATOMS: atom_id res chain seq x y z
N MET A 1 -1.44 18.86 7.73
CA MET A 1 -0.36 19.09 8.73
C MET A 1 0.84 18.27 8.29
N LEU A 2 2.01 18.88 8.10
CA LEU A 2 3.22 18.19 7.61
C LEU A 2 4.44 18.64 8.42
N THR A 3 5.47 17.80 8.51
CA THR A 3 6.77 18.13 9.12
C THR A 3 7.85 18.21 8.06
N CYS A 4 8.80 19.11 8.27
CA CYS A 4 9.92 19.29 7.36
C CYS A 4 10.82 18.04 7.42
N PRO A 5 11.08 17.34 6.30
CA PRO A 5 11.91 16.14 6.30
C PRO A 5 13.40 16.43 6.57
N ILE A 6 13.80 17.71 6.70
CA ILE A 6 15.18 18.14 6.96
C ILE A 6 15.38 18.51 8.43
N CYS A 7 14.46 19.30 9.01
CA CYS A 7 14.61 19.85 10.36
C CYS A 7 13.47 19.48 11.33
N SER A 8 12.53 18.64 10.89
CA SER A 8 11.33 18.20 11.64
C SER A 8 10.36 19.30 12.08
N ALA A 9 10.66 20.57 11.82
CA ALA A 9 9.78 21.69 12.14
C ALA A 9 8.47 21.63 11.32
N PRO A 10 7.35 22.19 11.84
CA PRO A 10 6.09 22.25 11.12
C PRO A 10 6.24 22.95 9.75
N LEU A 11 5.53 22.42 8.76
CA LEU A 11 5.41 23.01 7.44
C LEU A 11 4.11 23.82 7.33
N SER A 12 4.22 25.07 6.92
CA SER A 12 3.09 25.95 6.59
C SER A 12 2.90 26.08 5.08
N ALA A 13 1.70 26.47 4.64
CA ALA A 13 1.42 26.72 3.25
C ALA A 13 2.25 27.91 2.72
N ALA A 14 2.71 27.79 1.48
CA ALA A 14 3.33 28.85 0.69
C ALA A 14 2.71 28.85 -0.72
N ASP A 15 2.93 29.90 -1.50
CA ASP A 15 2.25 30.16 -2.79
C ASP A 15 2.09 28.91 -3.70
N ASN A 16 3.15 28.11 -3.87
CA ASN A 16 3.10 26.87 -4.65
C ASN A 16 3.67 25.66 -3.89
N GLY A 17 3.42 25.55 -2.59
CA GLY A 17 3.98 24.45 -1.81
C GLY A 17 3.92 24.65 -0.30
N VAL A 18 4.99 24.22 0.36
CA VAL A 18 5.11 24.32 1.82
C VAL A 18 6.50 24.78 2.23
N VAL A 19 6.58 25.47 3.37
CA VAL A 19 7.82 26.03 3.92
C VAL A 19 7.89 25.83 5.43
N CYS A 20 9.08 25.61 5.99
CA CYS A 20 9.29 25.59 7.43
C CYS A 20 9.90 26.90 7.96
N PRO A 21 9.90 27.15 9.29
CA PRO A 21 10.50 28.35 9.88
C PRO A 21 12.00 28.55 9.57
N ALA A 22 12.74 27.46 9.31
CA ALA A 22 14.14 27.51 8.90
C ALA A 22 14.34 27.83 7.40
N GLY A 23 13.26 28.08 6.65
CA GLY A 23 13.31 28.48 5.23
C GLY A 23 13.38 27.33 4.22
N HIS A 24 13.36 26.07 4.65
CA HIS A 24 13.30 24.93 3.72
C HIS A 24 11.94 24.92 2.99
N ARG A 25 11.98 24.89 1.65
CA ARG A 25 10.80 24.93 0.78
C ARG A 25 10.65 23.64 -0.02
N PHE A 26 9.40 23.23 -0.21
CA PHE A 26 9.03 22.07 -1.01
C PHE A 26 7.88 22.46 -1.92
N ASP A 27 8.16 22.53 -3.22
CA ASP A 27 7.16 22.88 -4.21
C ASP A 27 6.17 21.74 -4.42
N ARG A 28 4.90 22.09 -4.63
CA ARG A 28 3.87 21.18 -5.07
C ARG A 28 4.05 20.95 -6.57
N ALA A 29 4.17 19.69 -6.96
CA ALA A 29 4.22 19.34 -8.37
C ALA A 29 2.89 19.71 -9.04
N ARG A 30 2.93 19.98 -10.36
CA ARG A 30 1.72 20.28 -11.15
C ARG A 30 0.61 19.24 -11.00
N GLN A 31 0.97 17.98 -10.73
CA GLN A 31 0.03 16.88 -10.52
C GLN A 31 -0.63 16.90 -9.14
N GLY A 32 -0.09 17.65 -8.16
CA GLY A 32 -0.70 17.90 -6.86
C GLY A 32 0.06 17.34 -5.65
N TYR A 33 1.09 16.50 -5.84
CA TYR A 33 1.87 15.92 -4.74
C TYR A 33 3.00 16.83 -4.25
N LEU A 34 3.44 16.59 -3.02
CA LEU A 34 4.65 17.17 -2.44
C LEU A 34 5.79 16.14 -2.45
N ASN A 35 6.96 16.51 -2.97
CA ASN A 35 8.14 15.66 -2.85
C ASN A 35 8.89 15.96 -1.55
N LEU A 36 8.71 15.11 -0.55
CA LEU A 36 9.27 15.24 0.79
C LEU A 36 10.35 14.19 1.08
N LEU A 37 10.88 13.54 0.05
CA LEU A 37 12.00 12.60 0.13
C LEU A 37 13.34 13.33 -0.04
N PRO A 38 14.17 13.49 1.00
CA PRO A 38 15.47 14.13 0.88
C PRO A 38 16.41 13.34 -0.05
N VAL A 39 17.21 14.05 -0.84
CA VAL A 39 18.15 13.45 -1.82
C VAL A 39 19.14 12.50 -1.13
N GLN A 40 19.58 12.86 0.07
CA GLN A 40 20.51 12.10 0.92
C GLN A 40 19.93 10.79 1.51
N HIS A 41 18.63 10.54 1.34
CA HIS A 41 17.97 9.29 1.75
C HIS A 41 17.53 8.43 0.56
N LYS A 42 18.03 8.72 -0.65
CA LYS A 42 17.86 7.86 -1.82
C LYS A 42 18.95 6.79 -1.84
N ASN A 43 18.67 5.63 -1.24
CA ASN A 43 19.62 4.50 -1.24
C ASN A 43 19.67 3.72 -2.57
N SER A 44 18.94 4.15 -3.61
CA SER A 44 18.99 3.60 -4.97
C SER A 44 18.40 4.59 -5.98
N ARG A 45 18.90 4.58 -7.22
CA ARG A 45 18.31 5.34 -8.35
C ARG A 45 17.03 4.68 -8.89
N ASP A 46 16.83 3.39 -8.62
CA ASP A 46 15.70 2.59 -9.13
C ASP A 46 15.36 1.39 -8.19
N PRO A 47 14.94 1.61 -6.92
CA PRO A 47 14.49 0.51 -6.07
C PRO A 47 13.02 0.20 -6.39
N GLY A 48 12.73 -1.00 -6.90
CA GLY A 48 11.37 -1.48 -7.04
C GLY A 48 11.09 -2.34 -8.27
N ASP A 49 9.80 -2.51 -8.54
CA ASP A 49 9.25 -3.22 -9.69
C ASP A 49 9.62 -2.51 -11.00
N ASN A 50 9.94 -3.26 -12.06
CA ASN A 50 10.16 -2.66 -13.39
C ASN A 50 8.85 -2.10 -13.97
N GLN A 51 8.93 -1.27 -15.02
CA GLN A 51 7.76 -0.60 -15.60
C GLN A 51 6.64 -1.59 -16.01
N ALA A 52 7.00 -2.74 -16.60
CA ALA A 52 6.03 -3.75 -17.01
C ALA A 52 5.27 -4.37 -15.82
N MET A 53 5.94 -4.57 -14.68
CA MET A 53 5.29 -5.04 -13.45
C MET A 53 4.31 -4.02 -12.88
N VAL A 54 4.69 -2.75 -12.92
CA VAL A 54 3.84 -1.66 -12.46
C VAL A 54 2.58 -1.56 -13.32
N GLU A 55 2.74 -1.64 -14.65
CA GLU A 55 1.63 -1.64 -15.61
C GLU A 55 0.71 -2.86 -15.43
N ALA A 56 1.28 -4.06 -15.32
CA ALA A 56 0.52 -5.29 -15.04
C ALA A 56 -0.28 -5.18 -13.73
N ARG A 57 0.36 -4.75 -12.63
CA ARG A 57 -0.34 -4.55 -11.35
C ARG A 57 -1.49 -3.56 -11.51
N ARG A 58 -1.25 -2.44 -12.20
CA ARG A 58 -2.25 -1.41 -12.44
C ARG A 58 -3.44 -1.95 -13.20
N ASP A 59 -3.21 -2.63 -14.31
CA ASP A 59 -4.25 -3.14 -15.19
C ASP A 59 -5.07 -4.23 -14.48
N PHE A 60 -4.40 -5.13 -13.76
CA PHE A 60 -5.06 -6.14 -12.95
C PHE A 60 -5.97 -5.55 -11.85
N LEU A 61 -5.48 -4.54 -11.12
CA LEU A 61 -6.24 -3.88 -10.07
C LEU A 61 -7.42 -3.09 -10.65
N ASN A 62 -7.21 -2.36 -11.76
CA ASN A 62 -8.26 -1.57 -12.42
C ASN A 62 -9.30 -2.45 -13.12
N ALA A 63 -8.96 -3.68 -13.50
CA ALA A 63 -9.93 -4.69 -13.95
C ALA A 63 -10.86 -5.18 -12.82
N GLY A 64 -10.63 -4.77 -11.57
CA GLY A 64 -11.52 -5.04 -10.44
C GLY A 64 -11.30 -6.40 -9.77
N HIS A 65 -10.27 -7.15 -10.17
CA HIS A 65 -9.98 -8.47 -9.60
C HIS A 65 -9.76 -8.40 -8.08
N TYR A 66 -9.17 -7.32 -7.55
CA TYR A 66 -8.98 -7.09 -6.11
C TYR A 66 -9.98 -6.11 -5.49
N ALA A 67 -11.09 -5.81 -6.17
CA ALA A 67 -12.12 -4.93 -5.63
C ALA A 67 -12.70 -5.41 -4.28
N PRO A 68 -12.93 -6.72 -4.03
CA PRO A 68 -13.35 -7.18 -2.71
C PRO A 68 -12.36 -6.85 -1.60
N VAL A 69 -11.05 -6.90 -1.90
CA VAL A 69 -9.98 -6.58 -0.94
C VAL A 69 -10.04 -5.10 -0.57
N ALA A 70 -10.10 -4.23 -1.58
CA ALA A 70 -10.12 -2.80 -1.35
C ALA A 70 -11.42 -2.32 -0.68
N ARG A 71 -12.56 -2.93 -1.02
CA ARG A 71 -13.84 -2.67 -0.36
C ARG A 71 -13.78 -3.03 1.13
N ARG A 72 -13.28 -4.22 1.46
CA ARG A 72 -13.26 -4.66 2.86
C ARG A 72 -12.33 -3.79 3.71
N LEU A 73 -11.18 -3.39 3.16
CA LEU A 73 -10.30 -2.39 3.80
C LEU A 73 -11.04 -1.08 4.10
N ALA A 74 -11.81 -0.57 3.13
CA ALA A 74 -12.55 0.68 3.26
C ALA A 74 -13.69 0.58 4.29
N GLU A 75 -14.41 -0.54 4.33
CA GLU A 75 -15.42 -0.83 5.37
C GLU A 75 -14.80 -0.82 6.77
N LEU A 76 -13.71 -1.57 6.95
CA LEU A 76 -13.01 -1.62 8.23
C LEU A 76 -12.50 -0.24 8.65
N ALA A 77 -12.01 0.58 7.72
CA ALA A 77 -11.58 1.94 8.03
C ALA A 77 -12.76 2.83 8.45
N ALA A 78 -13.90 2.72 7.75
CA ALA A 78 -15.12 3.47 8.05
C ALA A 78 -15.70 3.14 9.42
N GLU A 79 -15.66 1.87 9.84
CA GLU A 79 -16.09 1.43 11.17
C GLU A 79 -15.32 2.12 12.32
N ARG A 80 -14.09 2.59 12.07
CA ARG A 80 -13.25 3.27 13.08
C ARG A 80 -13.43 4.78 13.09
N VAL A 81 -14.11 5.34 12.10
CA VAL A 81 -14.46 6.77 11.99
C VAL A 81 -13.26 7.71 12.28
N PRO A 82 -12.08 7.51 11.64
CA PRO A 82 -10.92 8.35 11.91
C PRO A 82 -11.15 9.78 11.42
N ALA A 83 -10.66 10.76 12.18
CA ALA A 83 -10.60 12.15 11.71
C ALA A 83 -9.43 12.36 10.73
N ARG A 84 -8.33 11.61 10.90
CA ARG A 84 -7.16 11.60 10.02
C ARG A 84 -6.66 10.19 9.76
N TRP A 85 -6.30 9.93 8.50
CA TRP A 85 -5.74 8.65 8.07
C TRP A 85 -4.56 8.79 7.11
N LEU A 86 -3.72 7.76 7.06
CA LEU A 86 -2.57 7.69 6.14
C LEU A 86 -2.51 6.30 5.47
N ASP A 87 -2.29 6.28 4.16
CA ASP A 87 -1.91 5.09 3.41
C ASP A 87 -0.38 5.04 3.18
N ILE A 88 0.29 4.03 3.74
CA ILE A 88 1.74 3.83 3.70
C ILE A 88 2.08 2.84 2.58
N GLY A 89 2.76 3.35 1.54
CA GLY A 89 3.03 2.58 0.32
C GLY A 89 1.81 2.54 -0.60
N CYS A 90 1.24 3.71 -0.86
CA CYS A 90 -0.03 3.84 -1.59
C CYS A 90 0.06 3.40 -3.06
N GLY A 91 1.27 3.21 -3.61
CA GLY A 91 1.48 2.91 -5.01
C GLY A 91 0.79 3.92 -5.92
N GLU A 92 0.05 3.42 -6.91
CA GLU A 92 -0.75 4.25 -7.82
C GLU A 92 -2.12 4.66 -7.23
N GLY A 93 -2.33 4.49 -5.93
CA GLY A 93 -3.50 4.99 -5.19
C GLY A 93 -4.77 4.15 -5.30
N TYR A 94 -4.67 2.88 -5.71
CA TYR A 94 -5.84 2.01 -5.90
C TYR A 94 -6.66 1.84 -4.61
N TYR A 95 -6.00 1.41 -3.52
CA TYR A 95 -6.64 1.24 -2.21
C TYR A 95 -6.95 2.59 -1.56
N THR A 96 -6.05 3.56 -1.71
CA THR A 96 -6.22 4.94 -1.22
C THR A 96 -7.52 5.58 -1.70
N ALA A 97 -7.88 5.38 -2.97
CA ALA A 97 -9.12 5.93 -3.53
C ALA A 97 -10.37 5.32 -2.89
N GLN A 98 -10.34 4.04 -2.53
CA GLN A 98 -11.45 3.38 -1.83
C GLN A 98 -11.56 3.88 -0.38
N LEU A 99 -10.42 4.07 0.30
CA LEU A 99 -10.38 4.69 1.64
C LEU A 99 -10.98 6.10 1.61
N ALA A 100 -10.59 6.93 0.65
CA ALA A 100 -11.08 8.30 0.52
C ALA A 100 -12.60 8.36 0.27
N GLN A 101 -13.12 7.45 -0.57
CA GLN A 101 -14.56 7.33 -0.81
C GLN A 101 -15.34 6.92 0.44
N ALA A 102 -14.78 6.03 1.27
CA ALA A 102 -15.42 5.59 2.52
C ALA A 102 -15.25 6.60 3.67
N LEU A 103 -14.25 7.48 3.60
CA LEU A 103 -13.91 8.46 4.62
C LEU A 103 -13.96 9.91 4.09
N PRO A 104 -15.08 10.38 3.49
CA PRO A 104 -15.12 11.65 2.76
C PRO A 104 -14.96 12.89 3.64
N ARG A 105 -15.09 12.74 4.96
CA ARG A 105 -14.94 13.83 5.95
C ARG A 105 -13.59 13.79 6.69
N ALA A 106 -12.78 12.77 6.47
CA ALA A 106 -11.51 12.60 7.14
C ALA A 106 -10.36 13.23 6.34
N ASP A 107 -9.38 13.79 7.04
CA ASP A 107 -8.16 14.34 6.46
C ASP A 107 -7.25 13.18 6.02
N GLY A 108 -7.11 12.97 4.72
CA GLY A 108 -6.45 11.81 4.14
C GLY A 108 -5.06 12.11 3.56
N TYR A 109 -4.10 11.25 3.89
CA TYR A 109 -2.72 11.32 3.43
C TYR A 109 -2.34 10.02 2.74
N ALA A 110 -1.43 10.11 1.78
CA ALA A 110 -0.91 8.93 1.11
C ALA A 110 0.53 9.16 0.68
N LEU A 111 1.39 8.17 0.92
CA LEU A 111 2.78 8.24 0.51
C LEU A 111 3.26 6.99 -0.19
N ASP A 112 4.17 7.20 -1.12
CA ASP A 112 5.02 6.15 -1.69
C ASP A 112 6.41 6.72 -1.95
N ILE A 113 7.42 5.87 -1.99
CA ILE A 113 8.79 6.28 -2.35
C ILE A 113 8.92 6.52 -3.86
N SER A 114 8.07 5.86 -4.66
CA SER A 114 8.03 5.98 -6.11
C SER A 114 7.32 7.26 -6.54
N ARG A 115 8.10 8.22 -7.06
CA ARG A 115 7.58 9.45 -7.64
C ARG A 115 6.57 9.19 -8.76
N GLU A 116 6.85 8.24 -9.65
CA GLU A 116 5.96 7.96 -10.78
C GLU A 116 4.64 7.34 -10.32
N ALA A 117 4.65 6.52 -9.27
CA ALA A 117 3.43 5.96 -8.69
C ALA A 117 2.55 7.07 -8.09
N VAL A 118 3.12 7.93 -7.23
CA VAL A 118 2.39 9.05 -6.60
C VAL A 118 1.85 10.04 -7.65
N LYS A 119 2.65 10.35 -8.67
CA LYS A 119 2.23 11.22 -9.79
C LYS A 119 0.98 10.69 -10.51
N ARG A 120 0.83 9.37 -10.64
CA ARG A 120 -0.36 8.73 -11.21
C ARG A 120 -1.51 8.73 -10.19
N ALA A 121 -1.20 8.46 -8.93
CA ALA A 121 -2.16 8.38 -7.83
C ALA A 121 -2.92 9.70 -7.62
N CYS A 122 -2.24 10.85 -7.77
CA CYS A 122 -2.85 12.18 -7.62
C CYS A 122 -4.15 12.40 -8.42
N ARG A 123 -4.32 11.72 -9.56
CA ARG A 123 -5.51 11.86 -10.39
C ARG A 123 -6.75 11.18 -9.82
N ARG A 124 -6.57 10.28 -8.85
CA ARG A 124 -7.67 9.50 -8.26
C ARG A 124 -8.50 10.33 -7.28
N ASP A 125 -7.85 11.19 -6.50
CA ASP A 125 -8.53 12.10 -5.59
C ASP A 125 -7.68 13.37 -5.35
N PRO A 126 -8.11 14.55 -5.82
CA PRO A 126 -7.38 15.79 -5.61
C PRO A 126 -7.46 16.34 -4.18
N ASN A 127 -8.38 15.82 -3.34
CA ASN A 127 -8.57 16.30 -1.97
C ASN A 127 -7.55 15.69 -0.99
N LEU A 128 -6.85 14.63 -1.39
CA LEU A 128 -5.85 13.98 -0.54
C LEU A 128 -4.51 14.71 -0.57
N THR A 129 -3.77 14.60 0.53
CA THR A 129 -2.37 15.02 0.57
C THR A 129 -1.47 13.88 0.10
N TRP A 130 -1.07 13.95 -1.17
CA TRP A 130 -0.14 13.01 -1.80
C TRP A 130 1.32 13.40 -1.56
N MET A 131 2.14 12.43 -1.15
CA MET A 131 3.53 12.67 -0.80
C MET A 131 4.46 11.65 -1.46
N VAL A 132 5.58 12.11 -2.00
CA VAL A 132 6.73 11.24 -2.25
C VAL A 132 7.59 11.29 -1.00
N ALA A 133 7.62 10.20 -0.23
CA ALA A 133 8.31 10.12 1.06
C ALA A 133 8.73 8.69 1.38
N SER A 134 9.65 8.53 2.33
CA SER A 134 10.02 7.21 2.84
C SER A 134 9.11 6.81 3.99
N MET A 135 8.68 5.55 4.03
CA MET A 135 7.95 4.98 5.17
C MET A 135 8.78 4.95 6.48
N ALA A 136 10.11 5.08 6.39
CA ALA A 136 11.00 5.13 7.56
C ALA A 136 11.15 6.54 8.15
N ARG A 137 10.64 7.57 7.46
CA ARG A 137 10.62 8.97 7.88
C ARG A 137 9.44 9.68 7.25
N ILE A 138 8.28 9.46 7.85
CA ILE A 138 7.00 9.97 7.37
C ILE A 138 6.87 11.43 7.82
N PRO A 139 6.66 12.39 6.89
CA PRO A 139 6.66 13.82 7.17
C PRO A 139 5.34 14.29 7.80
N LEU A 140 4.91 13.59 8.86
CA LEU A 140 3.79 13.92 9.72
C LEU A 140 4.27 13.99 11.17
N PRO A 141 3.67 14.86 12.00
CA PRO A 141 3.98 14.92 13.43
C PRO A 141 3.64 13.62 14.16
N ASP A 142 4.21 13.48 15.34
CA ASP A 142 3.87 12.42 16.28
C ASP A 142 2.38 12.50 16.66
N ALA A 143 1.78 11.37 16.98
CA ALA A 143 0.39 11.26 17.44
C ALA A 143 -0.59 12.09 16.59
N SER A 144 -0.49 11.96 15.27
CA SER A 144 -1.24 12.79 14.33
C SER A 144 -2.37 12.05 13.61
N CYS A 145 -2.34 10.72 13.55
CA CYS A 145 -3.28 9.90 12.79
C CYS A 145 -4.04 8.91 13.70
N GLN A 146 -5.32 8.67 13.39
CA GLN A 146 -6.13 7.65 14.08
C GLN A 146 -6.14 6.32 13.32
N PHE A 147 -5.90 6.35 12.00
CA PHE A 147 -5.91 5.15 11.17
C PHE A 147 -4.75 5.17 10.18
N LEU A 148 -3.93 4.12 10.19
CA LEU A 148 -2.91 3.88 9.18
C LEU A 148 -3.31 2.66 8.36
N ALA A 149 -3.10 2.68 7.05
CA ALA A 149 -3.24 1.53 6.18
C ALA A 149 -1.86 1.14 5.61
N SER A 150 -1.60 -0.16 5.51
CA SER A 150 -0.44 -0.70 4.80
C SER A 150 -0.86 -1.98 4.06
N VAL A 151 -0.88 -1.91 2.74
CA VAL A 151 -1.40 -2.97 1.87
C VAL A 151 -0.27 -3.51 1.00
N PHE A 152 0.22 -4.73 1.30
CA PHE A 152 1.38 -5.36 0.64
C PHE A 152 2.68 -4.53 0.65
N SER A 153 2.72 -3.48 1.47
CA SER A 153 3.89 -2.60 1.58
C SER A 153 4.78 -3.06 2.74
N PRO A 154 6.11 -2.89 2.62
CA PRO A 154 6.98 -2.89 3.78
C PRO A 154 6.49 -1.89 4.85
N LEU A 155 6.92 -2.10 6.10
CA LEU A 155 6.47 -1.29 7.23
C LEU A 155 7.62 -1.08 8.20
N ASP A 156 7.82 0.17 8.62
CA ASP A 156 8.58 0.51 9.81
C ASP A 156 7.61 0.65 10.99
N TRP A 157 7.65 -0.31 11.91
CA TRP A 157 6.73 -0.36 13.05
C TRP A 157 6.92 0.79 14.04
N GLN A 158 8.15 1.26 14.23
CA GLN A 158 8.41 2.36 15.16
C GLN A 158 7.88 3.67 14.58
N GLU A 159 8.07 3.87 13.27
CA GLU A 159 7.54 5.05 12.60
C GLU A 159 6.01 5.02 12.54
N ALA A 160 5.40 3.86 12.26
CA ALA A 160 3.94 3.71 12.33
C ALA A 160 3.41 4.00 13.74
N LYS A 161 4.05 3.46 14.79
CA LYS A 161 3.69 3.72 16.19
C LYS A 161 3.80 5.21 16.53
N ARG A 162 4.87 5.90 16.09
CA ARG A 162 5.09 7.33 16.33
C ARG A 162 3.92 8.19 15.83
N LEU A 163 3.34 7.84 14.69
CA LEU A 163 2.27 8.60 14.05
C LEU A 163 0.90 8.42 14.70
N LEU A 164 0.67 7.30 15.39
CA LEU A 164 -0.64 6.97 15.94
C LEU A 164 -0.93 7.82 17.19
N THR A 165 -2.14 8.38 17.26
CA THR A 165 -2.69 8.86 18.54
C THR A 165 -2.94 7.67 19.47
N PRO A 166 -2.97 7.86 20.80
CA PRO A 166 -3.51 6.85 21.71
C PRO A 166 -4.91 6.41 21.27
N GLY A 167 -5.16 5.09 21.23
CA GLY A 167 -6.38 4.49 20.68
C GLY A 167 -6.48 4.44 19.16
N GLY A 168 -5.54 5.06 18.42
CA GLY A 168 -5.41 4.92 16.98
C GLY A 168 -4.79 3.58 16.60
N GLY A 169 -4.96 3.16 15.34
CA GLY A 169 -4.45 1.86 14.91
C GLY A 169 -3.98 1.76 13.46
N LEU A 170 -3.17 0.75 13.21
CA LEU A 170 -2.64 0.36 11.92
C LEU A 170 -3.39 -0.87 11.41
N MET A 171 -4.00 -0.73 10.24
CA MET A 171 -4.54 -1.83 9.44
C MET A 171 -3.49 -2.33 8.47
N ARG A 172 -3.00 -3.55 8.68
CA ARG A 172 -2.11 -4.25 7.76
C ARG A 172 -2.90 -5.27 6.95
N VAL A 173 -2.75 -5.22 5.62
CA VAL A 173 -3.36 -6.19 4.70
C VAL A 173 -2.26 -6.96 3.99
N GLY A 174 -2.28 -8.29 4.11
CA GLY A 174 -1.28 -9.18 3.54
C GLY A 174 -1.86 -10.51 3.06
N PRO A 175 -1.12 -11.25 2.21
CA PRO A 175 -1.57 -12.54 1.72
C PRO A 175 -1.49 -13.59 2.82
N THR A 176 -2.45 -14.51 2.86
CA THR A 176 -2.36 -15.70 3.71
C THR A 176 -1.53 -16.80 3.06
N SER A 177 -1.26 -17.85 3.82
CA SER A 177 -0.65 -19.09 3.34
C SER A 177 -1.43 -19.76 2.18
N GLU A 178 -2.72 -19.47 2.03
CA GLU A 178 -3.58 -20.00 0.95
C GLU A 178 -3.58 -19.12 -0.31
N HIS A 179 -3.05 -17.91 -0.25
CA HIS A 179 -3.16 -16.95 -1.34
C HIS A 179 -2.51 -17.47 -2.62
N LEU A 180 -3.26 -17.45 -3.73
CA LEU A 180 -2.82 -17.89 -5.06
C LEU A 180 -2.22 -19.30 -5.06
N MET A 181 -2.72 -20.20 -4.21
CA MET A 181 -2.18 -21.56 -4.10
C MET A 181 -2.21 -22.31 -5.43
N GLU A 182 -3.32 -22.21 -6.17
CA GLU A 182 -3.47 -22.87 -7.48
C GLU A 182 -2.47 -22.34 -8.51
N LEU A 183 -2.13 -21.05 -8.43
CA LEU A 183 -1.09 -20.46 -9.26
C LEU A 183 0.29 -20.99 -8.84
N ARG A 184 0.60 -20.99 -7.55
CA ARG A 184 1.89 -21.50 -7.04
C ARG A 184 2.13 -22.96 -7.42
N GLN A 185 1.11 -23.81 -7.32
CA GLN A 185 1.17 -25.22 -7.72
C GLN A 185 1.45 -25.43 -9.21
N ARG A 186 1.10 -24.47 -10.07
CA ARG A 186 1.42 -24.51 -11.50
C ARG A 186 2.85 -24.04 -11.80
N LEU A 187 3.45 -23.25 -10.91
CA LEU A 187 4.75 -22.61 -11.12
C LEU A 187 5.90 -23.36 -10.45
N TYR A 188 5.64 -24.11 -9.38
CA TYR A 188 6.65 -24.83 -8.61
C TYR A 188 6.34 -26.32 -8.51
N ASP A 189 7.38 -27.15 -8.48
CA ASP A 189 7.26 -28.58 -8.21
C ASP A 189 6.86 -28.85 -6.75
N GLU A 190 7.34 -28.01 -5.84
CA GLU A 190 7.02 -28.06 -4.42
C GLU A 190 6.67 -26.64 -3.93
N VAL A 191 5.48 -26.49 -3.33
CA VAL A 191 5.05 -25.23 -2.72
C VAL A 191 5.40 -25.28 -1.24
N ARG A 192 6.39 -24.49 -0.84
CA ARG A 192 6.78 -24.38 0.58
C ARG A 192 5.69 -23.69 1.39
N ASP A 193 5.50 -24.17 2.62
CA ASP A 193 4.64 -23.52 3.58
C ASP A 193 5.14 -22.11 3.91
N TYR A 194 4.19 -21.18 3.97
CA TYR A 194 4.40 -19.79 4.32
C TYR A 194 3.64 -19.48 5.60
N ALA A 195 4.36 -19.19 6.68
CA ALA A 195 3.76 -18.65 7.90
C ALA A 195 3.42 -17.17 7.68
N ASP A 196 2.12 -16.88 7.62
CA ASP A 196 1.55 -15.56 7.35
C ASP A 196 1.37 -14.70 8.61
N ASP A 197 1.80 -15.20 9.77
CA ASP A 197 1.74 -14.57 11.08
C ASP A 197 3.09 -14.03 11.57
N LYS A 198 4.17 -14.16 10.77
CA LYS A 198 5.53 -13.72 11.14
C LYS A 198 5.62 -12.25 11.53
N HIS A 199 4.74 -11.39 11.01
CA HIS A 199 4.72 -9.98 11.38
C HIS A 199 4.23 -9.74 12.81
N LEU A 200 3.52 -10.69 13.43
CA LEU A 200 3.05 -10.57 14.81
C LEU A 200 4.21 -10.46 15.80
N SER A 201 5.36 -11.08 15.50
CA SER A 201 6.57 -10.97 16.33
C SER A 201 7.30 -9.64 16.19
N LEU A 202 6.93 -8.83 15.19
CA LEU A 202 7.50 -7.50 14.95
C LEU A 202 6.67 -6.37 15.60
N VAL A 203 5.52 -6.70 16.19
CA VAL A 203 4.64 -5.73 16.83
C VAL A 203 5.36 -5.14 18.05
N PRO A 204 5.55 -3.81 18.12
CA PRO A 204 6.28 -3.20 19.21
C PRO A 204 5.45 -3.17 20.50
N GLU A 205 6.12 -3.08 21.64
CA GLU A 205 5.47 -2.87 22.94
C GLU A 205 4.51 -1.67 22.88
N GLY A 206 3.36 -1.77 23.55
CA GLY A 206 2.31 -0.75 23.55
C GLY A 206 1.37 -0.80 22.35
N MET A 207 1.62 -1.65 21.35
CA MET A 207 0.63 -1.98 20.32
C MET A 207 0.04 -3.37 20.55
N GLN A 208 -1.25 -3.53 20.29
CA GLN A 208 -1.96 -4.80 20.46
C GLN A 208 -2.82 -5.13 19.25
N LEU A 209 -2.82 -6.39 18.84
CA LEU A 209 -3.75 -6.90 17.82
C LEU A 209 -5.18 -6.89 18.40
N GLN A 210 -6.02 -5.99 17.91
CA GLN A 210 -7.40 -5.86 18.37
C GLN A 210 -8.40 -6.57 17.46
N HIS A 211 -8.07 -6.69 16.17
CA HIS A 211 -8.92 -7.36 15.20
C HIS A 211 -8.06 -8.10 14.17
N SER A 212 -8.47 -9.31 13.82
CA SER A 212 -7.88 -10.11 12.75
C SER A 212 -8.99 -10.85 12.00
N GLU A 213 -9.00 -10.75 10.68
CA GLU A 213 -9.92 -11.51 9.84
C GLU A 213 -9.28 -11.90 8.52
N THR A 214 -9.86 -12.90 7.85
CA THR A 214 -9.44 -13.35 6.52
C THR A 214 -10.57 -13.23 5.52
N LEU A 215 -10.31 -12.51 4.43
CA LEU A 215 -11.17 -12.47 3.25
C LEU A 215 -10.69 -13.51 2.24
N ARG A 216 -11.58 -14.43 1.88
CA ARG A 216 -11.30 -15.48 0.89
C ARG A 216 -12.33 -15.47 -0.23
N TYR A 217 -11.88 -15.48 -1.47
CA TYR A 217 -12.74 -15.62 -2.65
C TYR A 217 -11.98 -16.21 -3.84
N THR A 218 -12.71 -16.71 -4.83
CA THR A 218 -12.11 -17.30 -6.04
C THR A 218 -12.22 -16.34 -7.22
N LEU A 219 -11.08 -16.01 -7.81
CA LEU A 219 -11.01 -15.35 -9.11
C LEU A 219 -11.23 -16.35 -10.24
N LYS A 220 -11.88 -15.89 -11.30
CA LYS A 220 -12.02 -16.61 -12.57
C LYS A 220 -11.38 -15.74 -13.66
N LEU A 221 -10.09 -15.97 -13.93
CA LEU A 221 -9.36 -15.23 -14.95
C LEU A 221 -9.65 -15.85 -16.32
N ILE A 222 -10.49 -15.18 -17.11
CA ILE A 222 -10.99 -15.70 -18.38
C ILE A 222 -9.91 -15.59 -19.46
N ASP A 223 -9.34 -14.41 -19.63
CA ASP A 223 -8.40 -14.09 -20.68
C ASP A 223 -6.94 -14.32 -20.27
N GLY A 224 -6.06 -14.45 -21.26
CA GLY A 224 -4.62 -14.65 -21.03
C GLY A 224 -3.93 -13.42 -20.44
N GLN A 225 -4.43 -12.21 -20.74
CA GLN A 225 -3.82 -10.97 -20.27
C GLN A 225 -3.96 -10.84 -18.75
N SER A 226 -5.17 -11.04 -18.19
CA SER A 226 -5.39 -11.05 -16.74
C SER A 226 -4.50 -12.05 -16.00
N ARG A 227 -4.20 -13.20 -16.64
CA ARG A 227 -3.28 -14.21 -16.08
C ARG A 227 -1.82 -13.75 -16.14
N ALA A 228 -1.42 -13.15 -17.26
CA ALA A 228 -0.10 -12.56 -17.42
C ALA A 228 0.12 -11.42 -16.42
N ASP A 229 -0.89 -10.57 -16.22
CA ASP A 229 -0.83 -9.45 -15.29
C ASP A 229 -0.70 -9.95 -13.85
N LEU A 230 -1.49 -10.95 -13.45
CA LEU A 230 -1.37 -11.59 -12.14
C LEU A 230 0.02 -12.21 -11.92
N LEU A 231 0.58 -12.88 -12.93
CA LEU A 231 1.93 -13.43 -12.86
C LEU A 231 2.97 -12.33 -12.66
N ALA A 232 2.90 -11.25 -13.44
CA ALA A 232 3.87 -10.16 -13.42
C ALA A 232 3.83 -9.37 -12.11
N MET A 233 2.65 -9.17 -11.51
CA MET A 233 2.50 -8.42 -10.26
C MET A 233 2.88 -9.22 -9.00
N THR A 234 3.21 -10.51 -9.14
CA THR A 234 3.62 -11.39 -8.02
C THR A 234 5.09 -11.79 -8.13
N PRO A 235 5.80 -11.99 -7.00
CA PRO A 235 7.16 -12.55 -7.02
C PRO A 235 7.24 -13.95 -7.65
N HIS A 236 6.10 -14.64 -7.78
CA HIS A 236 6.04 -16.00 -8.31
C HIS A 236 6.28 -16.06 -9.81
N GLY A 237 5.77 -15.09 -10.58
CA GLY A 237 6.00 -15.04 -12.02
C GLY A 237 7.49 -14.98 -12.38
N TRP A 238 8.29 -14.24 -11.61
CA TRP A 238 9.72 -14.05 -11.86
C TRP A 238 10.57 -15.28 -11.56
N ARG A 239 10.12 -16.13 -10.64
CA ARG A 239 10.83 -17.35 -10.21
C ARG A 239 10.45 -18.58 -11.03
N ALA A 240 9.37 -18.50 -11.79
CA ALA A 240 8.88 -19.59 -12.61
C ALA A 240 9.57 -19.63 -13.98
N SER A 241 9.69 -20.82 -14.56
CA SER A 241 10.22 -20.97 -15.91
C SER A 241 9.31 -20.28 -16.96
N ALA A 242 9.87 -19.94 -18.12
CA ALA A 242 9.08 -19.38 -19.22
C ALA A 242 7.95 -20.33 -19.62
N GLU A 243 8.22 -21.63 -19.70
CA GLU A 243 7.27 -22.66 -20.10
C GLU A 243 6.08 -22.74 -19.13
N ARG A 244 6.34 -22.71 -17.81
CA ARG A 244 5.27 -22.76 -16.80
C ARG A 244 4.40 -21.50 -16.82
N ARG A 245 5.01 -20.33 -17.03
CA ARG A 245 4.26 -19.08 -17.21
C ARG A 245 3.37 -19.15 -18.44
N THR A 246 3.92 -19.54 -19.59
CA THR A 246 3.18 -19.70 -20.84
C THR A 246 2.02 -20.68 -20.67
N ALA A 247 2.25 -21.82 -20.01
CA ALA A 247 1.19 -22.80 -19.76
C ALA A 247 0.02 -22.22 -18.94
N VAL A 248 0.27 -21.38 -17.94
CA VAL A 248 -0.80 -20.69 -17.19
C VAL A 248 -1.52 -19.67 -18.07
N ILE A 249 -0.76 -18.87 -18.83
CA ILE A 249 -1.28 -17.79 -19.68
C ILE A 249 -2.15 -18.35 -20.81
N GLU A 250 -1.73 -19.45 -21.43
CA GLU A 250 -2.36 -20.02 -22.63
C GLU A 250 -3.36 -21.14 -22.33
N GLN A 251 -3.52 -21.58 -21.08
CA GLN A 251 -4.44 -22.69 -20.79
C GLN A 251 -5.87 -22.41 -21.32
N PRO A 252 -6.56 -23.44 -21.83
CA PRO A 252 -7.95 -23.30 -22.25
C PRO A 252 -8.88 -23.00 -21.07
N GLY A 253 -9.83 -22.10 -21.29
CA GLY A 253 -10.86 -21.77 -20.32
C GLY A 253 -10.36 -20.92 -19.14
N PRO A 254 -11.22 -20.69 -18.14
CA PRO A 254 -10.91 -19.80 -17.03
C PRO A 254 -9.94 -20.42 -16.05
N PHE A 255 -8.90 -19.67 -15.69
CA PHE A 255 -8.05 -20.03 -14.56
C PHE A 255 -8.72 -19.64 -13.24
N LYS A 256 -9.02 -20.63 -12.41
CA LYS A 256 -9.56 -20.42 -11.06
C LYS A 256 -8.42 -20.32 -10.08
N VAL A 257 -8.38 -19.25 -9.31
CA VAL A 257 -7.34 -19.03 -8.32
C VAL A 257 -7.91 -18.37 -7.07
N THR A 258 -7.47 -18.83 -5.90
CA THR A 258 -7.93 -18.33 -4.61
C THR A 258 -7.20 -17.04 -4.25
N VAL A 259 -7.95 -15.98 -4.01
CA VAL A 259 -7.48 -14.80 -3.28
C VAL A 259 -7.82 -15.01 -1.81
N SER A 260 -6.82 -14.87 -0.94
CA SER A 260 -6.96 -15.05 0.50
C SER A 260 -6.07 -14.02 1.18
N MET A 261 -6.70 -13.03 1.80
CA MET A 261 -6.05 -11.85 2.38
C MET A 261 -6.41 -11.74 3.84
N ARG A 262 -5.41 -11.47 4.67
CA ARG A 262 -5.57 -11.24 6.10
C ARG A 262 -5.51 -9.75 6.41
N TYR A 263 -6.42 -9.29 7.25
CA TYR A 263 -6.53 -7.94 7.77
C TYR A 263 -6.21 -8.01 9.25
N ASP A 264 -5.15 -7.34 9.68
CA ASP A 264 -4.81 -7.22 11.09
C ASP A 264 -4.83 -5.76 11.50
N TYR A 265 -5.60 -5.45 12.54
CA TYR A 265 -5.69 -4.12 13.12
C TYR A 265 -4.98 -4.07 14.46
N PHE A 266 -3.89 -3.29 14.52
CA PHE A 266 -3.07 -3.12 15.70
C PHE A 266 -3.32 -1.74 16.30
N VAL A 267 -3.71 -1.67 17.57
CA VAL A 267 -4.02 -0.42 18.25
C VAL A 267 -2.95 -0.04 19.25
N LEU A 268 -2.56 1.23 19.22
CA LEU A 268 -1.71 1.86 20.23
C LEU A 268 -2.52 2.07 21.51
N GLN A 269 -2.09 1.45 22.60
CA GLN A 269 -2.70 1.58 23.93
C GLN A 269 -2.39 2.93 24.58
#